data_AF-A0A2A2QBY2-F1
#
_entry.id   AF-A0A2A2QBY2-F1
#
_cell.length_a   1.000
_cell.length_b   1.000
_cell.length_c   1.000
_cell.angle_alpha   90.00
_cell.angle_beta   90.00
_cell.angle_gamma   90.00
#
_symmetry.space_group_name_H-M   'P 1'
#
loop_
_entity.id
_entity.type
_entity.pdbx_description
1 polymer ?
#
loop_
_entity_poly.entity_id
_entity_poly.type
_entity_poly.pdbx_seq_one_letter_code
_entity_poly.pdbx_strand_id
1 'polypeptide(L)'
;MRIPTLTLAALLLAVLPATLRAQTGSRNETTVALDVGFGIRPVEAARMTIPTGDLLRLTAPRQAEGTNYIWTKNGQAIPGASDNNVFVLAAVHAGDAGTYVCLFSTPTTMPRPSQAVILGVGPTDRLLNLSTRGNVGSAPDAGLTAGFVVAGANAKRLILRAVGPSLAQFGVTNPLRQPVLRIYDGNGRLYENAYVYLPVVGAPTYESELAAILPRIGAFPLRAGTRDVVEMRPFPPGTYTAVVTNGDGTAGAVLLEIYEVP
;
A
#
# COMPACT_ATOMS: atom_id res chain seq x y z
N MET A 1 58.28 46.42 1.38
CA MET A 1 57.41 46.03 2.52
C MET A 1 56.14 46.87 2.47
N ARG A 2 55.04 46.28 1.98
CA ARG A 2 53.63 46.68 2.20
C ARG A 2 52.76 45.68 1.43
N ILE A 3 52.04 44.85 2.18
CA ILE A 3 51.08 43.86 1.69
C ILE A 3 49.74 44.61 1.53
N PRO A 4 49.03 44.51 0.39
CA PRO A 4 47.63 44.90 0.33
C PRO A 4 46.74 43.71 0.69
N THR A 5 45.96 43.90 1.74
CA THR A 5 44.86 43.09 2.24
C THR A 5 43.71 43.05 1.22
N LEU A 6 43.30 41.85 0.81
CA LEU A 6 42.06 41.61 0.07
C LEU A 6 40.93 41.35 1.09
N THR A 7 39.97 42.26 1.13
CA THR A 7 38.77 42.17 1.97
C THR A 7 37.80 41.14 1.38
N LEU A 8 37.52 40.08 2.14
CA LEU A 8 36.59 39.02 1.76
C LEU A 8 35.16 39.47 2.08
N ALA A 9 34.34 39.77 1.07
CA ALA A 9 32.91 40.02 1.23
C ALA A 9 32.16 38.67 1.20
N ALA A 10 31.61 38.26 2.35
CA ALA A 10 30.74 37.08 2.45
C ALA A 10 29.33 37.44 1.94
N LEU A 11 28.94 36.89 0.80
CA LEU A 11 27.57 36.96 0.29
C LEU A 11 26.74 35.83 0.91
N LEU A 12 25.95 36.16 1.92
CA LEU A 12 25.00 35.24 2.57
C LEU A 12 23.76 35.11 1.68
N LEU A 13 23.67 34.05 0.87
CA LEU A 13 22.47 33.74 0.10
C LEU A 13 21.48 32.96 0.99
N ALA A 14 20.45 33.65 1.48
CA ALA A 14 19.35 33.03 2.21
C ALA A 14 18.47 32.21 1.24
N VAL A 15 18.35 30.90 1.48
CA VAL A 15 17.41 30.03 0.75
C VAL A 15 16.05 30.12 1.46
N LEU A 16 15.07 30.74 0.81
CA LEU A 16 13.66 30.69 1.22
C LEU A 16 13.05 29.33 0.80
N PRO A 17 12.18 28.70 1.60
CA PRO A 17 11.51 27.47 1.22
C PRO A 17 10.48 27.72 0.11
N ALA A 18 10.56 26.96 -0.97
CA ALA A 18 9.61 27.02 -2.08
C ALA A 18 8.22 26.54 -1.61
N THR A 19 7.21 27.39 -1.82
CA THR A 19 5.79 27.04 -1.62
C THR A 19 5.29 26.28 -2.86
N LEU A 20 4.76 25.07 -2.64
CA LEU A 20 4.19 24.23 -3.68
C LEU A 20 2.87 24.85 -4.17
N ARG A 21 2.79 25.27 -5.45
CA ARG A 21 1.52 25.49 -6.15
C ARG A 21 1.26 24.31 -7.07
N ALA A 22 0.11 23.65 -6.90
CA ALA A 22 -0.33 22.58 -7.78
C ALA A 22 -0.58 23.13 -9.19
N GLN A 23 0.12 22.60 -10.19
CA GLN A 23 -0.21 22.75 -11.60
C GLN A 23 -0.72 21.40 -12.11
N THR A 24 -1.96 21.38 -12.59
CA THR A 24 -2.60 20.23 -13.23
C THR A 24 -1.91 19.89 -14.56
N GLY A 25 -1.12 18.81 -14.54
CA GLY A 25 -0.64 18.03 -15.69
C GLY A 25 -0.59 16.55 -15.26
N SER A 26 -1.17 15.65 -16.05
CA SER A 26 -1.63 14.31 -15.61
C SER A 26 -0.56 13.22 -15.40
N ARG A 27 0.59 13.52 -14.80
CA ARG A 27 1.59 12.49 -14.42
C ARG A 27 2.17 12.78 -13.05
N ASN A 28 2.10 11.81 -12.14
CA ASN A 28 2.86 11.89 -10.90
C ASN A 28 4.33 11.55 -11.23
N GLU A 29 5.27 12.36 -10.70
CA GLU A 29 6.71 12.08 -10.79
C GLU A 29 7.19 11.49 -9.48
N THR A 30 7.82 10.32 -9.55
CA THR A 30 8.59 9.76 -8.44
C THR A 30 10.08 9.94 -8.70
N THR A 31 10.77 10.62 -7.80
CA THR A 31 12.23 10.79 -7.85
C THR A 31 12.91 10.05 -6.72
N VAL A 32 13.93 9.25 -7.03
CA VAL A 32 14.73 8.51 -6.05
C VAL A 32 16.21 8.84 -6.24
N ALA A 33 16.85 9.32 -5.17
CA ALA A 33 18.30 9.42 -5.10
C ALA A 33 18.86 8.14 -4.48
N LEU A 34 19.80 7.50 -5.18
CA LEU A 34 20.42 6.25 -4.77
C LEU A 34 21.68 6.53 -3.97
N ASP A 35 21.95 5.68 -2.98
CA ASP A 35 23.23 5.68 -2.27
C ASP A 35 24.30 4.90 -3.09
N VAL A 36 25.54 4.88 -2.60
CA VAL A 36 26.59 3.97 -3.08
C VAL A 36 26.27 2.54 -2.66
N GLY A 37 26.37 1.58 -3.58
CA GLY A 37 26.03 0.17 -3.31
C GLY A 37 27.17 -0.66 -2.73
N PHE A 38 28.27 -0.02 -2.31
CA PHE A 38 29.50 -0.67 -1.85
C PHE A 38 30.04 0.02 -0.60
N GLY A 39 30.77 -0.72 0.24
CA GLY A 39 31.40 -0.19 1.44
C GLY A 39 31.43 -1.21 2.58
N ILE A 40 31.87 -0.77 3.76
CA ILE A 40 31.91 -1.59 4.97
C ILE A 40 30.52 -1.91 5.55
N ARG A 41 29.47 -1.25 5.06
CA ARG A 41 28.08 -1.53 5.43
C ARG A 41 27.32 -2.01 4.20
N PRO A 42 26.61 -3.16 4.28
CA PRO A 42 25.67 -3.56 3.24
C PRO A 42 24.60 -2.48 3.05
N VAL A 43 24.35 -2.10 1.81
CA VAL A 43 23.23 -1.19 1.48
C VAL A 43 22.11 -2.05 0.90
N GLU A 44 21.01 -2.14 1.64
CA GLU A 44 19.84 -2.90 1.19
C GLU A 44 19.23 -2.27 -0.06
N ALA A 45 18.63 -3.10 -0.91
CA ALA A 45 17.95 -2.63 -2.10
C ALA A 45 16.72 -1.78 -1.73
N ALA A 46 16.58 -0.62 -2.38
CA ALA A 46 15.35 0.16 -2.30
C ALA A 46 14.25 -0.58 -3.06
N ARG A 47 13.06 -0.70 -2.46
CA ARG A 47 11.91 -1.38 -3.06
C ARG A 47 10.79 -0.37 -3.28
N MET A 48 10.23 -0.34 -4.49
CA MET A 48 9.14 0.55 -4.81
C MET A 48 8.20 -0.04 -5.86
N THR A 49 6.96 0.43 -5.87
CA THR A 49 5.99 0.13 -6.93
C THR A 49 5.52 1.44 -7.53
N ILE A 50 5.53 1.56 -8.86
CA ILE A 50 5.08 2.75 -9.58
C ILE A 50 3.89 2.38 -10.50
N PRO A 51 2.82 3.20 -10.55
CA PRO A 51 1.73 3.00 -11.50
C PRO A 51 2.17 3.10 -12.96
N THR A 52 1.46 2.40 -13.85
CA THR A 52 1.67 2.57 -15.29
C THR A 52 1.30 3.98 -15.71
N GLY A 53 2.13 4.63 -16.53
CA GLY A 53 1.95 5.99 -17.03
C GLY A 53 2.62 7.08 -16.21
N ASP A 54 3.00 6.80 -14.96
CA ASP A 54 3.74 7.74 -14.11
C ASP A 54 5.21 7.86 -14.53
N LEU A 55 5.85 8.96 -14.13
CA LEU A 55 7.26 9.22 -14.42
C LEU A 55 8.13 8.70 -13.27
N LEU A 56 9.19 7.96 -13.59
CA LEU A 56 10.24 7.57 -12.64
C LEU A 56 11.56 8.24 -13.00
N ARG A 57 12.20 8.88 -12.01
CA ARG A 57 13.55 9.43 -12.09
C ARG A 57 14.44 8.78 -11.04
N LEU A 58 15.51 8.11 -11.47
CA LEU A 58 16.55 7.56 -10.61
C LEU A 58 17.81 8.41 -10.74
N THR A 59 18.41 8.79 -9.63
CA THR A 59 19.64 9.59 -9.59
C THR A 59 20.71 8.81 -8.83
N ALA A 60 21.76 8.38 -9.54
CA ALA A 60 22.94 7.77 -8.94
C ALA A 60 23.81 8.82 -8.22
N PRO A 61 24.62 8.40 -7.22
CA PRO A 61 25.54 9.29 -6.52
C PRO A 61 26.45 10.04 -7.49
N ARG A 62 26.51 11.36 -7.35
CA ARG A 62 27.40 12.18 -8.18
C ARG A 62 28.85 11.93 -7.78
N GLN A 63 29.65 11.53 -8.76
CA GLN A 63 31.10 11.33 -8.63
C GLN A 63 31.88 12.48 -9.27
N ALA A 64 33.21 12.39 -9.24
CA ALA A 64 34.11 13.35 -9.85
C ALA A 64 33.82 13.56 -11.35
N GLU A 65 34.28 14.70 -11.87
CA GLU A 65 34.18 15.01 -13.30
C GLU A 65 34.86 13.93 -14.15
N GLY A 66 34.27 13.60 -15.31
CA GLY A 66 34.74 12.50 -16.17
C GLY A 66 34.33 11.09 -15.69
N THR A 67 33.41 10.97 -14.73
CA THR A 67 32.82 9.67 -14.37
C THR A 67 31.89 9.17 -15.46
N ASN A 68 32.11 7.94 -15.91
CA ASN A 68 31.20 7.20 -16.76
C ASN A 68 30.10 6.54 -15.91
N TYR A 69 28.85 6.59 -16.38
CA TYR A 69 27.69 5.96 -15.76
C TYR A 69 27.05 4.97 -16.73
N ILE A 70 26.74 3.76 -16.25
CA ILE A 70 26.05 2.73 -17.02
C ILE A 70 24.85 2.27 -16.19
N TRP A 71 23.65 2.65 -16.63
CA TRP A 71 22.42 2.11 -16.05
C TRP A 71 22.16 0.70 -16.57
N THR A 72 21.84 -0.20 -15.65
CA THR A 72 21.51 -1.59 -15.95
C THR A 72 20.13 -1.94 -15.44
N LYS A 73 19.45 -2.83 -16.16
CA LYS A 73 18.22 -3.50 -15.73
C LYS A 73 18.44 -5.00 -15.77
N ASN A 74 18.20 -5.68 -14.64
CA ASN A 74 18.42 -7.11 -14.48
C ASN A 74 19.85 -7.53 -14.91
N GLY A 75 20.83 -6.68 -14.61
CA GLY A 75 22.24 -6.89 -14.96
C GLY A 75 22.63 -6.59 -16.40
N GLN A 76 21.69 -6.24 -17.28
CA GLN A 76 21.95 -5.86 -18.68
C GLN A 76 21.98 -4.35 -18.83
N ALA A 77 22.93 -3.81 -19.60
CA ALA A 77 23.00 -2.37 -19.86
C ALA A 77 21.74 -1.89 -20.60
N ILE A 78 21.20 -0.74 -20.19
CA ILE A 78 20.06 -0.10 -20.84
C ILE A 78 20.60 0.77 -21.99
N PRO A 79 20.24 0.48 -23.26
CA PRO A 79 20.70 1.28 -24.39
C PRO A 79 20.30 2.75 -24.27
N GLY A 80 21.24 3.67 -24.52
CA GLY A 80 20.99 5.11 -24.47
C GLY A 80 20.88 5.71 -23.06
N ALA A 81 21.05 4.92 -22.00
CA ALA A 81 21.10 5.37 -20.61
C ALA A 81 22.53 5.31 -20.04
N SER A 82 23.51 5.65 -20.87
CA SER A 82 24.92 5.76 -20.48
C SER A 82 25.32 7.23 -20.37
N ASP A 83 26.38 7.52 -19.61
CA ASP A 83 27.02 8.85 -19.47
C ASP A 83 26.28 9.88 -18.62
N ASN A 84 25.11 9.55 -18.04
CA ASN A 84 24.40 10.42 -17.11
C ASN A 84 24.11 9.72 -15.78
N ASN A 85 24.30 10.44 -14.67
CA ASN A 85 23.94 9.94 -13.34
C ASN A 85 22.42 9.96 -13.09
N VAL A 86 21.62 10.41 -14.06
CA VAL A 86 20.16 10.39 -14.00
C VAL A 86 19.59 9.48 -15.08
N PHE A 87 18.72 8.56 -14.67
CA PHE A 87 17.90 7.73 -15.55
C PHE A 87 16.43 8.08 -15.40
N VAL A 88 15.71 8.20 -16.52
CA VAL A 88 14.29 8.59 -16.53
C VAL A 88 13.48 7.61 -17.36
N LEU A 89 12.42 7.09 -16.77
CA LEU A 89 11.29 6.50 -17.48
C LEU A 89 10.19 7.56 -17.56
N ALA A 90 9.98 8.16 -18.74
CA ALA A 90 9.00 9.24 -18.91
C ALA A 90 7.55 8.77 -18.71
N ALA A 91 7.30 7.49 -18.94
CA ALA A 91 6.07 6.78 -18.59
C ALA A 91 6.45 5.32 -18.28
N VAL A 92 6.13 4.86 -17.08
CA VAL A 92 6.37 3.48 -16.65
C VAL A 92 5.34 2.54 -17.30
N HIS A 93 5.78 1.37 -17.74
CA HIS A 93 4.95 0.28 -18.29
C HIS A 93 5.19 -1.02 -17.53
N ALA A 94 4.28 -2.00 -17.62
CA ALA A 94 4.42 -3.28 -16.93
C ALA A 94 5.78 -3.98 -17.21
N GLY A 95 6.29 -3.83 -18.44
CA GLY A 95 7.59 -4.37 -18.84
C GLY A 95 8.78 -3.71 -18.15
N ASP A 96 8.62 -2.56 -17.50
CA ASP A 96 9.67 -1.84 -16.79
C ASP A 96 10.02 -2.45 -15.42
N ALA A 97 9.19 -3.34 -14.88
CA ALA A 97 9.51 -4.04 -13.64
C ALA A 97 10.88 -4.75 -13.72
N GLY A 98 11.65 -4.70 -12.64
CA GLY A 98 12.98 -5.31 -12.57
C GLY A 98 13.91 -4.63 -11.58
N THR A 99 15.17 -5.09 -11.56
CA THR A 99 16.21 -4.54 -10.71
C THR A 99 17.07 -3.56 -11.48
N TYR A 100 17.15 -2.32 -11.01
CA TYR A 100 17.95 -1.26 -11.60
C TYR A 100 19.19 -0.98 -10.75
N VAL A 101 20.35 -0.89 -11.40
CA VAL A 101 21.63 -0.53 -10.78
C VAL A 101 22.36 0.41 -11.74
N CYS A 102 22.91 1.50 -11.21
CA CYS A 102 23.88 2.31 -11.95
C CYS A 102 25.30 1.86 -11.60
N LEU A 103 26.09 1.49 -12.59
CA LEU A 103 27.53 1.27 -12.44
C LEU A 103 28.25 2.56 -12.78
N PHE A 104 29.14 3.03 -11.92
CA PHE A 104 29.94 4.22 -12.18
C PHE A 104 31.44 3.95 -12.01
N SER A 105 32.24 4.53 -12.91
CA SER A 105 33.70 4.38 -12.95
C SER A 105 34.36 5.66 -13.43
N THR A 106 35.54 5.94 -12.90
CA THR A 106 36.49 6.89 -13.49
C THR A 106 37.51 6.13 -14.35
N PRO A 107 38.31 6.79 -15.21
CA PRO A 107 39.39 6.14 -15.94
C PRO A 107 40.40 5.40 -15.05
N THR A 108 40.44 5.71 -13.76
CA THR A 108 41.38 5.16 -12.77
C THR A 108 40.72 4.22 -11.77
N THR A 109 39.41 3.97 -11.86
CA THR A 109 38.69 3.12 -10.90
C THR A 109 37.86 2.06 -11.59
N MET A 110 37.83 0.87 -10.99
CA MET A 110 36.92 -0.20 -11.42
C MET A 110 35.46 0.24 -11.23
N PRO A 111 34.52 -0.21 -12.09
CA PRO A 111 33.11 0.08 -11.94
C PRO A 111 32.56 -0.31 -10.57
N ARG A 112 31.79 0.59 -9.96
CA ARG A 112 31.14 0.39 -8.67
C ARG A 112 29.64 0.57 -8.78
N PRO A 113 28.83 -0.25 -8.08
CA PRO A 113 27.38 -0.14 -8.15
C PRO A 113 26.84 0.97 -7.25
N SER A 114 25.73 1.56 -7.64
CA SER A 114 24.80 2.26 -6.75
C SER A 114 24.03 1.26 -5.88
N GLN A 115 23.29 1.76 -4.89
CA GLN A 115 22.20 1.03 -4.26
C GLN A 115 21.27 0.49 -5.36
N ALA A 116 20.88 -0.78 -5.24
CA ALA A 116 19.94 -1.40 -6.18
C ALA A 116 18.52 -0.90 -5.92
N VAL A 117 17.75 -0.71 -6.98
CA VAL A 117 16.30 -0.48 -6.91
C VAL A 117 15.57 -1.68 -7.46
N ILE A 118 14.68 -2.27 -6.69
CA ILE A 118 13.73 -3.28 -7.16
C ILE A 118 12.43 -2.55 -7.46
N LEU A 119 12.16 -2.36 -8.75
CA LEU A 119 10.96 -1.70 -9.27
C LEU A 119 9.88 -2.75 -9.54
N GLY A 120 8.77 -2.64 -8.81
CA GLY A 120 7.48 -3.18 -9.20
C GLY A 120 6.70 -2.18 -10.06
N VAL A 121 5.84 -2.68 -10.93
CA VAL A 121 4.90 -1.83 -11.69
C VAL A 121 3.49 -2.31 -11.43
N GLY A 122 2.64 -1.39 -11.01
CA GLY A 122 1.26 -1.71 -10.65
C GLY A 122 0.57 -0.56 -9.94
N PRO A 123 -0.75 -0.64 -9.76
CA PRO A 123 -1.50 0.37 -9.02
C PRO A 123 -0.93 0.50 -7.60
N THR A 124 -0.61 1.72 -7.19
CA THR A 124 -0.23 2.06 -5.81
C THR A 124 -1.43 2.45 -4.97
N ASP A 125 -2.50 2.88 -5.62
CA ASP A 125 -3.77 3.14 -4.98
C ASP A 125 -4.55 1.83 -4.87
N ARG A 126 -5.02 1.55 -3.66
CA ARG A 126 -5.87 0.39 -3.38
C ARG A 126 -7.14 0.84 -2.69
N LEU A 127 -8.25 0.19 -3.02
CA LEU A 127 -9.50 0.36 -2.29
C LEU A 127 -9.29 -0.16 -0.87
N LEU A 128 -9.24 0.74 0.11
CA LEU A 128 -9.03 0.38 1.51
C LEU A 128 -10.31 -0.13 2.19
N ASN A 129 -11.48 0.32 1.74
CA ASN A 129 -12.77 -0.01 2.34
C ASN A 129 -13.90 -0.02 1.31
N LEU A 130 -14.78 -1.02 1.40
CA LEU A 130 -16.13 -1.01 0.86
C LEU A 130 -17.12 -1.16 2.03
N SER A 131 -18.04 -0.22 2.18
CA SER A 131 -19.08 -0.25 3.22
C SER A 131 -20.47 -0.11 2.60
N THR A 132 -21.37 -1.02 2.97
CA THR A 132 -22.76 -1.02 2.52
C THR A 132 -23.69 -1.14 3.71
N ARG A 133 -24.70 -0.25 3.78
CA ARG A 133 -25.77 -0.34 4.76
C ARG A 133 -27.02 -0.88 4.10
N GLY A 134 -27.59 -1.93 4.68
CA GLY A 134 -28.83 -2.51 4.18
C GLY A 134 -29.69 -3.05 5.31
N ASN A 135 -30.95 -3.33 5.01
CA ASN A 135 -31.84 -4.04 5.92
C ASN A 135 -31.81 -5.53 5.59
N VAL A 136 -31.54 -6.34 6.61
CA VAL A 136 -31.71 -7.79 6.58
C VAL A 136 -33.12 -8.11 7.06
N GLY A 137 -33.82 -8.99 6.34
CA GLY A 137 -35.17 -9.42 6.69
C GLY A 137 -35.18 -10.55 7.71
N SER A 138 -36.36 -10.86 8.24
CA SER A 138 -36.56 -11.97 9.19
C SER A 138 -36.50 -13.36 8.55
N ALA A 139 -36.75 -13.47 7.24
CA ALA A 139 -36.63 -14.74 6.54
C ALA A 139 -35.15 -15.17 6.46
N PRO A 140 -34.82 -16.48 6.53
CA PRO A 140 -33.43 -16.97 6.53
C PRO A 140 -32.59 -16.46 5.35
N ASP A 141 -33.19 -16.33 4.17
CA ASP A 141 -32.51 -15.95 2.92
C ASP A 141 -32.59 -14.44 2.63
N ALA A 142 -33.22 -13.64 3.50
CA ALA A 142 -33.36 -12.20 3.32
C ALA A 142 -32.09 -11.45 3.79
N GLY A 143 -30.93 -11.84 3.24
CA GLY A 143 -29.62 -11.34 3.63
C GLY A 143 -29.10 -10.14 2.81
N LEU A 144 -28.05 -9.51 3.33
CA LEU A 144 -27.25 -8.50 2.61
C LEU A 144 -25.99 -9.18 2.05
N THR A 145 -25.71 -8.99 0.77
CA THR A 145 -24.61 -9.68 0.08
C THR A 145 -23.64 -8.68 -0.54
N ALA A 146 -22.34 -8.94 -0.41
CA ALA A 146 -21.28 -8.25 -1.12
C ALA A 146 -20.34 -9.25 -1.80
N GLY A 147 -20.15 -9.11 -3.10
CA GLY A 147 -19.12 -9.84 -3.85
C GLY A 147 -17.81 -9.05 -3.86
N PHE A 148 -16.68 -9.75 -3.75
CA PHE A 148 -15.35 -9.12 -3.89
C PHE A 148 -14.35 -10.07 -4.55
N VAL A 149 -13.32 -9.49 -5.15
CA VAL A 149 -12.24 -10.22 -5.82
C VAL A 149 -10.92 -9.83 -5.19
N VAL A 150 -10.14 -10.83 -4.79
CA VAL A 150 -8.75 -10.64 -4.43
C VAL A 150 -7.90 -10.89 -5.67
N ALA A 151 -7.30 -9.84 -6.20
CA ALA A 151 -6.39 -9.90 -7.34
C ALA A 151 -4.92 -9.90 -6.89
N GLY A 152 -4.03 -10.32 -7.79
CA GLY A 152 -2.59 -10.40 -7.57
C GLY A 152 -2.08 -11.81 -7.34
N ALA A 153 -0.80 -11.95 -7.00
CA ALA A 153 -0.16 -13.25 -6.80
C ALA A 153 -0.22 -13.75 -5.34
N ASN A 154 -0.45 -12.83 -4.38
CA ASN A 154 -0.35 -13.12 -2.95
C ASN A 154 -1.70 -12.96 -2.26
N ALA A 155 -1.88 -13.69 -1.16
CA ALA A 155 -3.04 -13.50 -0.31
C ALA A 155 -3.04 -12.09 0.31
N LYS A 156 -4.23 -11.47 0.35
CA LYS A 156 -4.44 -10.18 1.03
C LYS A 156 -5.06 -10.40 2.39
N ARG A 157 -4.55 -9.72 3.42
CA ARG A 157 -5.18 -9.73 4.74
C ARG A 157 -6.35 -8.77 4.71
N LEU A 158 -7.57 -9.28 4.92
CA LEU A 158 -8.79 -8.49 4.92
C LEU A 158 -9.46 -8.53 6.29
N ILE A 159 -10.19 -7.46 6.62
CA ILE A 159 -11.14 -7.42 7.72
C ILE A 159 -12.55 -7.34 7.12
N LEU A 160 -13.42 -8.28 7.46
CA LEU A 160 -14.83 -8.23 7.12
C LEU A 160 -15.65 -7.98 8.38
N ARG A 161 -16.64 -7.09 8.29
CA ARG A 161 -17.52 -6.77 9.42
C ARG A 161 -18.98 -6.88 9.03
N ALA A 162 -19.79 -7.40 9.95
CA ALA A 162 -21.22 -7.25 9.95
C ALA A 162 -21.62 -6.50 11.23
N VAL A 163 -21.80 -5.19 11.13
CA VAL A 163 -22.09 -4.31 12.27
C VAL A 163 -23.58 -4.07 12.37
N GLY A 164 -24.20 -4.64 13.40
CA GLY A 164 -25.62 -4.52 13.72
C GLY A 164 -25.80 -3.73 15.02
N PRO A 165 -25.64 -4.36 16.20
CA PRO A 165 -25.90 -3.71 17.49
C PRO A 165 -25.17 -2.38 17.70
N SER A 166 -23.92 -2.25 17.24
CA SER A 166 -23.18 -0.99 17.40
C SER A 166 -23.79 0.17 16.62
N LEU A 167 -24.65 -0.07 15.62
CA LEU A 167 -25.31 1.02 14.88
C LEU A 167 -26.26 1.85 15.74
N ALA A 168 -26.76 1.30 16.86
CA ALA A 168 -27.58 2.04 17.81
C ALA A 168 -26.86 3.31 18.33
N GLN A 169 -25.53 3.24 18.50
CA GLN A 169 -24.74 4.39 18.96
C GLN A 169 -24.69 5.54 17.95
N PHE A 170 -24.99 5.24 16.68
CA PHE A 170 -25.05 6.21 15.59
C PHE A 170 -26.50 6.63 15.26
N GLY A 171 -27.45 6.37 16.19
CA GLY A 171 -28.85 6.76 16.03
C GLY A 171 -29.68 5.85 15.13
N VAL A 172 -29.18 4.67 14.77
CA VAL A 172 -29.98 3.67 14.04
C VAL A 172 -30.98 3.04 15.00
N THR A 173 -32.28 3.24 14.74
CA THR A 173 -33.36 2.85 15.65
C THR A 173 -33.72 1.37 15.60
N ASN A 174 -33.50 0.70 14.47
CA ASN A 174 -33.73 -0.74 14.31
C ASN A 174 -32.49 -1.46 13.75
N PRO A 175 -31.40 -1.58 14.51
CA PRO A 175 -30.23 -2.35 14.10
C PRO A 175 -30.52 -3.85 14.15
N LEU A 176 -29.88 -4.62 13.26
CA LEU A 176 -29.91 -6.08 13.28
C LEU A 176 -29.28 -6.55 14.59
N ARG A 177 -30.01 -7.33 15.39
CA ARG A 177 -29.62 -7.67 16.77
C ARG A 177 -28.56 -8.76 16.85
N GLN A 178 -28.59 -9.71 15.91
CA GLN A 178 -27.66 -10.82 15.84
C GLN A 178 -27.25 -11.05 14.39
N PRO A 179 -26.35 -10.23 13.83
CA PRO A 179 -25.79 -10.46 12.50
C PRO A 179 -25.05 -11.80 12.47
N VAL A 180 -25.20 -12.52 11.36
CA VAL A 180 -24.42 -13.71 11.04
C VAL A 180 -23.73 -13.49 9.70
N LEU A 181 -22.41 -13.42 9.71
CA LEU A 181 -21.58 -13.27 8.51
C LEU A 181 -21.09 -14.65 8.04
N ARG A 182 -21.32 -14.96 6.76
CA ARG A 182 -20.76 -16.14 6.07
C ARG A 182 -20.03 -15.67 4.83
N ILE A 183 -18.95 -16.35 4.49
CA ILE A 183 -18.13 -16.00 3.33
C ILE A 183 -17.98 -17.25 2.48
N TYR A 184 -18.27 -17.16 1.20
CA TYR A 184 -18.16 -18.24 0.24
C TYR A 184 -17.03 -17.97 -0.76
N ASP A 185 -16.34 -19.02 -1.19
CA ASP A 185 -15.37 -18.95 -2.29
C ASP A 185 -16.05 -18.98 -3.66
N GLY A 186 -15.25 -18.86 -4.74
CA GLY A 186 -15.75 -18.91 -6.12
C GLY A 186 -16.45 -20.21 -6.52
N ASN A 187 -16.33 -21.27 -5.72
CA ASN A 187 -17.04 -22.54 -5.93
C ASN A 187 -18.31 -22.65 -5.07
N GLY A 188 -18.69 -21.58 -4.36
CA GLY A 188 -19.85 -21.56 -3.46
C GLY A 188 -19.63 -22.33 -2.16
N ARG A 189 -18.39 -22.73 -1.85
CA ARG A 189 -18.08 -23.43 -0.58
C ARG A 189 -17.88 -22.39 0.50
N LEU A 190 -18.30 -22.70 1.73
CA LEU A 190 -17.97 -21.84 2.86
C LEU A 190 -16.45 -21.70 2.90
N TYR A 191 -15.96 -20.47 2.79
CA TYR A 191 -14.55 -20.18 2.92
C TYR A 191 -14.23 -20.29 4.40
N GLU A 192 -13.78 -21.46 4.79
CA GLU A 192 -13.28 -21.79 6.11
C GLU A 192 -11.77 -21.56 6.12
N ASN A 193 -11.29 -20.78 7.08
CA ASN A 193 -9.88 -20.79 7.43
C ASN A 193 -9.68 -21.90 8.47
N ALA A 194 -8.57 -22.64 8.42
CA ALA A 194 -8.26 -23.67 9.42
C ALA A 194 -8.25 -23.13 10.87
N TYR A 195 -8.12 -21.81 11.00
CA TYR A 195 -8.47 -21.07 12.19
C TYR A 195 -9.96 -20.68 12.16
N VAL A 196 -10.82 -21.60 12.62
CA VAL A 196 -12.24 -21.34 12.86
C VAL A 196 -12.34 -20.42 14.07
N TYR A 197 -12.43 -19.11 13.85
CA TYR A 197 -12.71 -18.16 14.90
C TYR A 197 -14.23 -18.02 15.02
N LEU A 198 -14.77 -18.45 16.16
CA LEU A 198 -16.19 -18.28 16.46
C LEU A 198 -16.56 -16.78 16.37
N PRO A 199 -17.75 -16.45 15.84
CA PRO A 199 -18.19 -15.06 15.70
C PRO A 199 -18.54 -14.49 17.07
N VAL A 200 -17.54 -13.99 17.81
CA VAL A 200 -17.75 -13.26 19.07
C VAL A 200 -16.67 -12.20 19.21
N VAL A 201 -17.08 -10.94 19.38
CA VAL A 201 -16.25 -9.92 20.03
C VAL A 201 -16.05 -10.37 21.49
N GLY A 202 -14.84 -10.81 21.84
CA GLY A 202 -14.49 -11.35 23.17
C GLY A 202 -13.57 -12.59 23.18
N ALA A 203 -13.01 -13.02 22.05
CA ALA A 203 -11.99 -14.07 22.02
C ALA A 203 -10.57 -13.47 22.16
N PRO A 204 -9.72 -13.98 23.09
CA PRO A 204 -8.63 -13.21 23.71
C PRO A 204 -7.37 -12.95 22.86
N THR A 205 -7.25 -13.46 21.63
CA THR A 205 -5.94 -13.47 20.93
C THR A 205 -5.76 -12.43 19.82
N TYR A 206 -6.81 -11.71 19.40
CA TYR A 206 -6.72 -10.73 18.30
C TYR A 206 -7.32 -9.34 18.58
N GLU A 207 -7.84 -9.10 19.79
CA GLU A 207 -8.42 -7.79 20.13
C GLU A 207 -7.40 -6.65 20.04
N SER A 208 -6.13 -6.89 20.41
CA SER A 208 -5.08 -5.86 20.38
C SER A 208 -4.66 -5.49 18.96
N GLU A 209 -4.46 -6.48 18.08
CA GLU A 209 -4.10 -6.24 16.68
C GLU A 209 -5.25 -5.57 15.93
N LEU A 210 -6.48 -6.05 16.12
CA LEU A 210 -7.66 -5.45 15.52
C LEU A 210 -7.88 -4.02 16.04
N ALA A 211 -7.76 -3.77 17.35
CA ALA A 211 -7.87 -2.44 17.93
C ALA A 211 -6.79 -1.47 17.41
N ALA A 212 -5.59 -1.96 17.11
CA ALA A 212 -4.52 -1.16 16.52
C ALA A 212 -4.74 -0.87 15.03
N ILE A 213 -5.32 -1.81 14.28
CA ILE A 213 -5.53 -1.68 12.83
C ILE A 213 -6.76 -0.83 12.51
N LEU A 214 -7.90 -1.05 13.17
CA LEU A 214 -9.18 -0.41 12.82
C LEU A 214 -9.07 1.13 12.64
N PRO A 215 -8.42 1.90 13.55
CA PRO A 215 -8.26 3.34 13.37
C PRO A 215 -7.41 3.72 12.15
N ARG A 216 -6.40 2.91 11.81
CA ARG A 216 -5.49 3.16 10.67
C ARG A 216 -6.18 2.98 9.33
N ILE A 217 -7.25 2.19 9.28
CA ILE A 217 -8.06 1.93 8.08
C ILE A 217 -9.40 2.69 8.10
N GLY A 218 -9.59 3.63 9.04
CA GLY A 218 -10.79 4.47 9.13
C GLY A 218 -12.03 3.74 9.66
N ALA A 219 -11.86 2.58 10.27
CA ALA A 219 -12.94 1.81 10.87
C ALA A 219 -13.14 2.23 12.34
N PHE A 220 -14.37 2.55 12.72
CA PHE A 220 -14.69 2.83 14.13
C PHE A 220 -14.49 1.58 15.00
N PRO A 221 -14.11 1.74 16.28
CA PRO A 221 -13.92 0.62 17.18
C PRO A 221 -15.25 -0.07 17.48
N LEU A 222 -15.22 -1.41 17.55
CA LEU A 222 -16.34 -2.21 18.06
C LEU A 222 -16.19 -2.36 19.57
N ARG A 223 -17.30 -2.20 20.31
CA ARG A 223 -17.28 -2.35 21.77
C ARG A 223 -17.29 -3.83 22.14
N ALA A 224 -16.55 -4.18 23.19
CA ALA A 224 -16.59 -5.52 23.74
C ALA A 224 -18.03 -5.92 24.15
N GLY A 225 -18.41 -7.17 23.88
CA GLY A 225 -19.71 -7.71 24.25
C GLY A 225 -20.88 -7.32 23.33
N THR A 226 -20.63 -6.58 22.23
CA THR A 226 -21.64 -6.45 21.17
C THR A 226 -21.72 -7.73 20.35
N ARG A 227 -22.90 -7.99 19.76
CA ARG A 227 -23.09 -9.11 18.81
C ARG A 227 -22.70 -8.73 17.37
N ASP A 228 -21.90 -7.66 17.19
CA ASP A 228 -21.34 -7.37 15.88
C ASP A 228 -20.37 -8.48 15.49
N VAL A 229 -20.25 -8.76 14.20
CA VAL A 229 -19.29 -9.76 13.69
C VAL A 229 -18.11 -9.04 13.05
N VAL A 230 -16.91 -9.49 13.38
CA VAL A 230 -15.68 -9.05 12.75
C VAL A 230 -14.78 -10.25 12.53
N GLU A 231 -14.24 -10.38 11.33
CA GLU A 231 -13.28 -11.42 10.98
C GLU A 231 -12.09 -10.77 10.29
N MET A 232 -10.88 -11.10 10.75
CA MET A 232 -9.63 -10.71 10.09
C MET A 232 -8.89 -11.96 9.65
N ARG A 233 -8.62 -12.11 8.35
CA ARG A 233 -7.87 -13.27 7.83
C ARG A 233 -7.23 -13.01 6.47
N PRO A 234 -6.23 -13.81 6.06
CA PRO A 234 -5.75 -13.80 4.69
C PRO A 234 -6.78 -14.41 3.72
N PHE A 235 -6.88 -13.82 2.53
CA PHE A 235 -7.66 -14.31 1.41
C PHE A 235 -6.72 -14.49 0.22
N PRO A 236 -6.48 -15.73 -0.26
CA PRO A 236 -5.76 -15.96 -1.51
C PRO A 236 -6.44 -15.28 -2.71
N PRO A 237 -5.71 -15.08 -3.82
CA PRO A 237 -6.31 -14.58 -5.06
C PRO A 237 -7.52 -15.44 -5.48
N GLY A 238 -8.64 -14.80 -5.75
CA GLY A 238 -9.90 -15.49 -6.01
C GLY A 238 -11.14 -14.59 -5.89
N THR A 239 -12.28 -15.15 -6.25
CA THR A 239 -13.61 -14.54 -6.10
C THR A 239 -14.25 -15.00 -4.79
N TYR A 240 -14.92 -14.09 -4.09
CA TYR A 240 -15.55 -14.36 -2.82
C TYR A 240 -16.90 -13.66 -2.70
N THR A 241 -17.78 -14.20 -1.88
CA THR A 241 -19.09 -13.61 -1.56
C THR A 241 -19.29 -13.59 -0.05
N ALA A 242 -19.42 -12.40 0.52
CA ALA A 242 -19.80 -12.20 1.91
C ALA A 242 -21.32 -12.02 2.01
N VAL A 243 -21.96 -12.78 2.89
CA VAL A 243 -23.42 -12.77 3.10
C VAL A 243 -23.70 -12.55 4.58
N VAL A 244 -24.51 -11.55 4.88
CA VAL A 244 -25.01 -11.25 6.23
C VAL A 244 -26.47 -11.64 6.33
N THR A 245 -26.80 -12.45 7.33
CA THR A 245 -28.16 -12.92 7.64
C THR A 245 -28.51 -12.63 9.10
N ASN A 246 -29.78 -12.84 9.47
CA ASN A 246 -30.20 -12.77 10.86
C ASN A 246 -29.89 -14.10 11.59
N GLY A 247 -29.47 -14.02 12.84
CA GLY A 247 -29.21 -15.18 13.71
C GLY A 247 -30.33 -15.48 14.71
N ASP A 248 -31.31 -14.58 14.84
CA ASP A 248 -32.39 -14.65 15.84
C ASP A 248 -33.80 -14.52 15.24
N GLY A 249 -33.94 -14.55 13.91
CA GLY A 249 -35.22 -14.36 13.22
C GLY A 249 -35.67 -12.91 13.09
N THR A 250 -34.91 -11.93 13.59
CA THR A 250 -35.31 -10.51 13.57
C THR A 250 -34.78 -9.78 12.34
N ALA A 251 -35.58 -8.86 11.81
CA ALA A 251 -35.17 -7.95 10.76
C ALA A 251 -34.48 -6.70 11.34
N GLY A 252 -33.51 -6.14 10.64
CA GLY A 252 -32.85 -4.92 11.08
C GLY A 252 -31.78 -4.42 10.12
N ALA A 253 -31.34 -3.19 10.35
CA ALA A 253 -30.27 -2.56 9.59
C ALA A 253 -28.89 -3.09 10.01
N VAL A 254 -28.02 -3.32 9.04
CA VAL A 254 -26.65 -3.78 9.26
C VAL A 254 -25.69 -3.05 8.31
N LEU A 255 -24.44 -2.84 8.74
CA LEU A 255 -23.34 -2.52 7.85
C LEU A 255 -22.58 -3.80 7.50
N LEU A 256 -22.43 -4.08 6.20
CA LEU A 256 -21.48 -5.05 5.68
C LEU A 256 -20.28 -4.31 5.12
N GLU A 257 -19.11 -4.59 5.68
CA GLU A 257 -17.87 -3.90 5.37
C GLU A 257 -16.73 -4.85 5.04
N ILE A 258 -15.87 -4.45 4.12
CA ILE A 258 -14.66 -5.16 3.72
C ILE A 258 -13.52 -4.14 3.68
N TYR A 259 -12.48 -4.40 4.47
CA TYR A 259 -11.27 -3.59 4.52
C TYR A 259 -10.06 -4.39 4.09
N GLU A 260 -9.15 -3.76 3.34
CA GLU A 260 -7.81 -4.29 3.13
C GLU A 260 -6.88 -3.82 4.27
N VAL A 261 -6.19 -4.75 4.92
CA VAL A 261 -5.19 -4.43 5.96
C VAL A 261 -3.87 -4.05 5.28
N PRO A 262 -3.30 -2.87 5.59
CA PRO A 262 -2.13 -2.37 4.90
C PRO A 262 -0.86 -3.20 4.98
#